data_AF-A0A661AG03-F1
#
_entry.id   AF-A0A661AG03-F1
#
_cell.length_a   1.000
_cell.length_b   1.000
_cell.length_c   1.000
_cell.angle_alpha   90.00
_cell.angle_beta   90.00
_cell.angle_gamma   90.00
#
_symmetry.space_group_name_H-M   'P 1'
#
loop_
_entity.id
_entity.type
_entity.pdbx_description
1 polymer ?
#
loop_
_entity_poly.entity_id
_entity_poly.type
_entity_poly.pdbx_seq_one_letter_code
_entity_poly.pdbx_strand_id
1 'polypeptide(L)'
;KIIGFLKRNIESLDVENAKVIKGNAIQVLKRLEKKFDVVFLDPPYDRGLVQKTLDVLKGVTGNGSFVIIEHSPREIFDTGCFSTYREKRYGDTSLTILIKEGL
;
A
#
# COMPACT_ATOMS: atom_id res chain seq x y z
N LYS A 1 14.30 -16.58 4.07
CA LYS A 1 14.77 -15.77 5.21
C LYS A 1 13.68 -14.77 5.68
N ILE A 2 13.29 -13.75 4.90
CA ILE A 2 12.29 -12.71 5.29
C ILE A 2 10.93 -13.28 5.76
N ILE A 3 10.32 -14.20 5.01
CA ILE A 3 9.00 -14.76 5.37
C ILE A 3 9.01 -15.47 6.73
N GLY A 4 10.12 -16.12 7.08
CA GLY A 4 10.27 -16.78 8.38
C GLY A 4 10.36 -15.77 9.52
N PHE A 5 10.83 -14.54 9.28
CA PHE A 5 10.75 -13.47 10.28
C PHE A 5 9.33 -12.95 10.43
N LEU A 6 8.61 -12.71 9.34
CA LEU A 6 7.22 -12.25 9.40
C LEU A 6 6.31 -13.26 10.13
N LYS A 7 6.47 -14.56 9.86
CA LYS A 7 5.73 -15.61 10.56
C LYS A 7 6.05 -15.66 12.06
N ARG A 8 7.33 -15.56 12.42
CA ARG A 8 7.74 -15.51 13.84
C ARG A 8 7.21 -14.27 14.56
N ASN A 9 7.13 -13.12 13.88
CA ASN A 9 6.53 -11.92 14.46
C ASN A 9 5.03 -12.12 14.71
N ILE A 10 4.31 -12.74 13.77
CA ILE A 10 2.89 -13.08 13.94
C ILE A 10 2.69 -14.04 15.13
N GLU A 11 3.51 -15.08 15.22
CA GLU A 11 3.49 -16.05 16.33
C GLU A 11 3.81 -15.37 17.68
N SER A 12 4.82 -14.49 17.72
CA SER A 12 5.24 -13.82 18.96
C SER A 12 4.24 -12.77 19.45
N LEU A 13 3.43 -12.23 18.54
CA LEU A 13 2.38 -11.25 18.84
C LEU A 13 1.01 -11.90 19.10
N ASP A 14 0.91 -13.23 18.99
CA ASP A 14 -0.33 -14.01 19.18
C ASP A 14 -1.49 -13.52 18.29
N VAL A 15 -1.20 -13.29 17.00
CA VAL A 15 -2.17 -12.74 16.04
C VAL A 15 -2.71 -13.86 15.14
N GLU A 16 -4.01 -14.15 15.23
CA GLU A 16 -4.65 -15.20 14.44
C GLU A 16 -5.15 -14.72 13.06
N ASN A 17 -5.40 -13.43 12.89
CA ASN A 17 -6.02 -12.84 11.69
C ASN A 17 -5.00 -12.24 10.70
N ALA A 18 -3.79 -12.78 10.64
CA ALA A 18 -2.72 -12.33 9.76
C ALA A 18 -2.37 -13.35 8.67
N LYS A 19 -2.11 -12.88 7.44
CA LYS A 19 -1.70 -13.74 6.31
C LYS A 19 -0.49 -13.17 5.59
N VAL A 20 0.56 -13.99 5.47
CA VAL A 20 1.76 -13.66 4.69
C VAL A 20 1.69 -14.32 3.32
N ILE A 21 1.75 -13.52 2.25
CA ILE A 21 1.76 -14.00 0.88
C ILE A 21 3.13 -13.72 0.26
N LYS A 22 3.82 -14.76 -0.20
CA LYS A 22 5.07 -14.61 -0.96
C LYS A 22 4.75 -14.42 -2.44
N GLY A 23 5.10 -13.28 -3.01
CA GLY A 23 4.99 -13.05 -4.44
C GLY A 23 5.36 -11.62 -4.83
N ASN A 24 5.28 -11.34 -6.13
CA ASN A 24 5.31 -9.96 -6.61
C ASN A 24 4.02 -9.26 -6.19
N ALA A 25 4.12 -8.16 -5.45
CA ALA A 25 2.98 -7.47 -4.85
C ALA A 25 1.88 -7.13 -5.87
N ILE A 26 2.25 -6.55 -7.01
CA ILE A 26 1.29 -6.16 -8.07
C ILE A 26 0.56 -7.39 -8.63
N GLN A 27 1.29 -8.49 -8.88
CA GLN A 27 0.67 -9.74 -9.37
C GLN A 27 -0.23 -10.40 -8.33
N VAL A 28 0.12 -10.31 -7.05
CA VAL A 28 -0.72 -10.80 -5.96
C VAL A 28 -1.99 -9.95 -5.86
N LEU A 29 -1.87 -8.62 -5.83
CA LEU A 29 -3.00 -7.68 -5.73
C LEU A 29 -4.04 -7.92 -6.83
N LYS A 30 -3.61 -8.19 -8.07
CA LYS A 30 -4.50 -8.50 -9.20
C LYS A 30 -5.37 -9.76 -9.01
N ARG A 31 -4.99 -10.65 -8.09
CA ARG A 31 -5.69 -11.92 -7.81
C ARG A 31 -6.49 -11.88 -6.51
N LEU A 32 -6.41 -10.79 -5.75
CA LEU A 32 -7.16 -10.64 -4.51
C LEU A 32 -8.56 -10.12 -4.83
N GLU A 33 -9.58 -10.79 -4.31
CA GLU A 33 -10.97 -10.39 -4.48
C GLU A 33 -11.49 -9.57 -3.28
N LYS A 34 -10.70 -9.50 -2.20
CA LYS A 34 -11.06 -8.79 -0.97
C LYS A 34 -10.77 -7.29 -1.11
N LYS A 35 -11.65 -6.47 -0.50
CA LYS A 35 -11.43 -5.03 -0.32
C LYS A 35 -10.70 -4.76 0.99
N PHE A 36 -9.81 -3.78 0.99
CA PHE A 36 -9.04 -3.34 2.15
C PHE A 36 -9.41 -1.92 2.53
N ASP A 37 -9.68 -1.70 3.81
CA ASP A 37 -10.02 -0.38 4.36
C ASP A 37 -8.78 0.50 4.50
N VAL A 38 -7.61 -0.11 4.75
CA VAL A 38 -6.33 0.58 4.89
C VAL A 38 -5.26 -0.20 4.16
N VAL A 39 -4.49 0.49 3.31
CA VAL A 39 -3.37 -0.07 2.55
C VAL A 39 -2.11 0.72 2.84
N PHE A 40 -1.04 0.03 3.24
CA PHE A 40 0.30 0.61 3.37
C PHE A 40 1.15 0.25 2.16
N LEU A 41 1.80 1.26 1.57
CA LEU A 41 2.59 1.15 0.36
C LEU A 41 3.97 1.79 0.60
N ASP A 42 4.98 0.94 0.78
CA ASP A 42 6.39 1.32 0.87
C ASP A 42 7.20 0.52 -0.18
N PRO A 43 7.10 0.92 -1.46
CA PRO A 43 7.87 0.28 -2.51
C PRO A 43 9.30 0.83 -2.53
N PRO A 44 10.27 0.08 -3.08
CA PRO A 44 11.59 0.65 -3.36
C PRO A 44 11.48 1.93 -4.20
N TYR A 45 12.11 3.01 -3.72
CA TYR A 45 11.99 4.36 -4.29
C TYR A 45 12.46 4.45 -5.74
N ASP A 46 11.92 5.44 -6.46
CA ASP A 46 12.39 5.88 -7.79
C ASP A 46 12.33 4.77 -8.87
N ARG A 47 11.38 3.84 -8.75
CA ARG A 47 11.14 2.75 -9.73
C ARG A 47 9.79 2.83 -10.44
N GLY A 48 9.01 3.89 -10.22
CA GLY A 48 7.65 4.03 -10.73
C GLY A 48 6.70 2.95 -10.21
N LEU A 49 7.02 2.38 -9.04
CA LEU A 49 6.24 1.31 -8.43
C LEU A 49 5.03 1.85 -7.68
N VAL A 50 5.07 3.11 -7.23
CA VAL A 50 3.91 3.77 -6.63
C VAL A 50 2.77 3.80 -7.63
N GLN A 51 2.99 4.35 -8.83
CA GLN A 51 1.97 4.43 -9.88
C GLN A 51 1.38 3.06 -10.24
N LYS A 52 2.25 2.10 -10.56
CA LYS A 52 1.81 0.74 -10.95
C LYS A 52 1.01 0.05 -9.86
N THR A 53 1.27 0.37 -8.60
CA THR A 53 0.54 -0.19 -7.47
C THR A 53 -0.80 0.51 -7.28
N LEU A 54 -0.86 1.84 -7.38
CA LEU A 54 -2.10 2.61 -7.33
C LEU A 54 -3.10 2.15 -8.42
N ASP A 55 -2.63 1.87 -9.62
CA ASP A 55 -3.47 1.41 -10.74
C ASP A 55 -4.21 0.10 -10.41
N VAL A 56 -3.56 -0.85 -9.72
CA VAL A 56 -4.18 -2.11 -9.32
C VAL A 56 -4.98 -2.00 -8.03
N LEU A 57 -4.62 -1.06 -7.13
CA LEU A 57 -5.30 -0.87 -5.85
C LEU A 57 -6.77 -0.45 -6.00
N LYS A 58 -7.14 0.17 -7.13
CA LYS A 58 -8.53 0.52 -7.45
C LYS A 58 -9.48 -0.67 -7.32
N GLY A 59 -9.01 -1.86 -7.72
CA GLY A 59 -9.75 -3.12 -7.69
C GLY A 59 -9.86 -3.77 -6.31
N VAL A 60 -9.03 -3.37 -5.33
CA VAL A 60 -8.99 -3.96 -3.98
C VAL A 60 -9.25 -2.94 -2.87
N THR A 61 -9.72 -1.75 -3.24
CA THR A 61 -10.14 -0.69 -2.30
C THR A 61 -11.63 -0.36 -2.51
N GLY A 62 -12.33 -0.09 -1.41
CA GLY A 62 -13.72 0.37 -1.38
C GLY A 62 -13.82 1.87 -1.14
N ASN A 63 -15.04 2.39 -1.08
CA ASN A 63 -15.28 3.78 -0.69
C ASN A 63 -14.88 3.96 0.78
N GLY A 64 -14.22 5.07 1.11
CA GLY A 64 -13.65 5.34 2.43
C GLY A 64 -12.31 4.65 2.71
N SER A 65 -11.78 3.84 1.77
CA SER A 65 -10.46 3.21 1.96
C SER A 65 -9.33 4.23 1.94
N PHE A 66 -8.36 4.05 2.83
CA PHE A 66 -7.12 4.83 2.87
C PHE A 66 -5.95 4.08 2.22
N VAL A 67 -5.12 4.83 1.48
CA VAL A 67 -3.83 4.35 0.96
C VAL A 67 -2.73 5.26 1.50
N ILE A 68 -1.83 4.70 2.29
CA ILE A 68 -0.71 5.40 2.89
C ILE A 68 0.54 5.02 2.11
N ILE A 69 1.17 6.01 1.49
CA ILE A 69 2.30 5.84 0.59
C ILE A 69 3.52 6.50 1.22
N GLU A 70 4.57 5.71 1.41
CA GLU A 70 5.91 6.22 1.66
C GLU A 70 6.68 6.26 0.34
N HIS A 71 7.21 7.43 -0.04
CA HIS A 71 7.91 7.62 -1.29
C HIS A 71 8.96 8.73 -1.23
N SER A 72 9.86 8.75 -2.20
CA SER A 72 10.75 9.89 -2.45
C SER A 72 9.93 11.14 -2.82
N PRO A 73 10.21 12.34 -2.27
CA PRO A 73 9.57 13.59 -2.69
C PRO A 73 9.77 13.93 -4.18
N ARG A 74 10.70 13.24 -4.86
CA ARG A 74 10.97 13.38 -6.30
C ARG A 74 10.12 12.42 -7.15
N GLU A 75 9.50 11.41 -6.54
CA GLU A 75 8.65 10.46 -7.25
C GLU A 75 7.28 11.09 -7.50
N ILE A 76 6.94 11.27 -8.77
CA ILE A 76 5.68 11.85 -9.23
C ILE A 76 4.76 10.70 -9.67
N PHE A 77 3.51 10.73 -9.21
CA PHE A 77 2.47 9.77 -9.57
C PHE A 77 1.10 10.45 -9.61
N ASP A 78 0.21 9.91 -10.43
CA ASP A 78 -1.20 10.26 -10.51
C ASP A 78 -2.01 9.45 -9.47
N THR A 79 -2.83 10.15 -8.69
CA THR A 79 -3.70 9.55 -7.67
C THR A 79 -4.95 8.90 -8.28
N GLY A 80 -5.29 9.21 -9.54
CA GLY A 80 -6.38 8.58 -10.26
C GLY A 80 -7.74 8.73 -9.57
N CYS A 81 -8.29 7.63 -9.06
CA CYS A 81 -9.59 7.65 -8.35
C CYS A 81 -9.48 7.96 -6.85
N PHE A 82 -8.27 8.24 -6.37
CA PHE A 82 -8.04 8.62 -4.98
C PHE A 82 -7.81 10.14 -4.88
N SER A 83 -8.23 10.72 -3.78
CA SER A 83 -7.97 12.11 -3.42
C SER A 83 -6.90 12.19 -2.34
N THR A 84 -6.07 13.23 -2.39
CA THR A 84 -5.04 13.45 -1.36
C THR A 84 -5.72 13.95 -0.08
N TYR A 85 -5.69 13.13 0.96
CA TYR A 85 -6.20 13.48 2.29
C TYR A 85 -5.16 14.29 3.08
N ARG A 86 -3.89 13.85 3.05
CA ARG A 86 -2.80 14.51 3.76
C ARG A 86 -1.46 14.17 3.13
N GLU A 87 -0.54 15.12 3.10
CA GLU A 87 0.86 14.88 2.78
C GLU A 87 1.75 15.44 3.89
N LYS A 88 2.84 14.73 4.21
CA LYS A 88 3.88 15.24 5.11
C LYS A 88 5.26 14.81 4.66
N ARG A 89 6.18 15.76 4.61
CA ARG A 89 7.58 15.54 4.24
C ARG A 89 8.48 15.42 5.47
N TYR A 90 9.42 14.48 5.41
CA TYR A 90 10.46 14.21 6.40
C TYR A 90 11.79 14.04 5.68
N GLY A 91 12.52 15.13 5.45
CA GLY A 91 13.79 15.10 4.72
C GLY A 91 13.61 14.60 3.28
N ASP A 92 14.18 13.43 3.00
CA ASP A 92 14.16 12.73 1.70
C ASP A 92 13.00 11.72 1.56
N THR A 93 12.07 11.70 2.51
CA THR A 93 10.87 10.86 2.48
C THR A 93 9.61 11.73 2.54
N SER A 94 8.63 11.42 1.70
CA SER A 94 7.26 11.95 1.77
C SER A 94 6.31 10.83 2.17
N LEU A 95 5.41 11.15 3.10
CA LEU A 95 4.29 10.30 3.47
C LEU A 95 3.00 10.94 2.94
N THR A 96 2.38 10.28 1.96
CA THR A 96 1.14 10.73 1.33
C THR A 96 0.00 9.78 1.70
N ILE A 97 -1.04 10.33 2.30
CA ILE A 97 -2.28 9.63 2.65
C ILE A 97 -3.33 10.01 1.61
N LEU A 98 -3.82 9.02 0.90
CA LEU A 98 -4.90 9.14 -0.05
C LEU A 98 -6.17 8.49 0.51
N ILE A 99 -7.33 8.98 0.08
CA ILE A 99 -8.65 8.42 0.39
C ILE A 99 -9.39 8.12 -0.91
N LYS A 100 -10.12 7.00 -0.96
CA LYS A 100 -11.05 6.70 -2.04
C LYS A 100 -12.42 7.22 -1.67
N GLU A 101 -12.75 8.40 -2.20
CA GLU A 101 -14.06 9.00 -1.94
C GLU A 101 -15.20 8.12 -2.46
N GLY A 102 -16.34 8.17 -1.76
CA GLY A 102 -17.56 7.56 -2.26
C GLY A 102 -18.20 8.46 -3.30
N LEU A 103 -18.48 7.90 -4.49
CA LEU A 103 -19.45 8.48 -5.43
C LEU A 103 -20.87 8.23 -4.93
#